data_AF-A0A966M4Y6-F1
#
_entry.id   AF-A0A966M4Y6-F1
#
_cell.length_a   1.000
_cell.length_b   1.000
_cell.length_c   1.000
_cell.angle_alpha   90.00
_cell.angle_beta   90.00
_cell.angle_gamma   90.00
#
_symmetry.space_group_name_H-M   'P 1'
#
loop_
_entity.id
_entity.type
_entity.pdbx_description
1 polymer ?
#
loop_
_entity_poly.entity_id
_entity_poly.type
_entity_poly.pdbx_seq_one_letter_code
_entity_poly.pdbx_strand_id
1 'polypeptide(L)'
;MLRTLAEQLFENGKVRTTEAKARRLRPLAEKLITTAKKGDLAARRQVMASIANKNVVHTLFTEIAPRFEKRNGGYTRITKVGPRKGDNAPMAVIEVIAE
;
A
#
# COMPACT_ATOMS: atom_id res chain seq x y z
N MET A 1 -2.75 -4.09 12.88
CA MET A 1 -2.44 -5.09 11.83
C MET A 1 -2.39 -4.49 10.41
N LEU A 2 -3.45 -3.83 9.91
CA LEU A 2 -3.43 -3.29 8.53
C LEU A 2 -2.42 -2.15 8.31
N ARG A 3 -2.15 -1.33 9.34
CA ARG A 3 -1.12 -0.27 9.28
C ARG A 3 0.26 -0.82 8.96
N THR A 4 0.69 -1.84 9.68
CA THR A 4 1.98 -2.52 9.47
C THR A 4 2.08 -3.14 8.07
N LEU A 5 0.99 -3.72 7.56
CA LEU A 5 0.97 -4.25 6.19
C LEU A 5 1.04 -3.14 5.13
N ALA A 6 0.42 -1.98 5.38
CA ALA A 6 0.55 -0.81 4.50
C ALA A 6 1.97 -0.24 4.52
N GLU A 7 2.59 -0.18 5.71
CA GLU A 7 3.99 0.21 5.88
C GLU A 7 4.91 -0.68 5.05
N GLN A 8 4.79 -2.00 5.22
CA GLN A 8 5.58 -2.97 4.45
C GLN A 8 5.34 -2.86 2.94
N LEU A 9 4.12 -2.56 2.51
CA LEU A 9 3.78 -2.38 1.10
C LEU A 9 4.48 -1.17 0.49
N PHE A 10 4.50 -0.04 1.20
CA PHE A 10 5.14 1.17 0.71
C PHE A 10 6.66 1.13 0.84
N GLU A 11 7.18 0.42 1.84
CA GLU A 11 8.62 0.22 2.03
C GLU A 11 9.22 -0.70 0.95
N ASN A 12 8.55 -1.82 0.63
CA ASN A 12 9.10 -2.84 -0.26
C ASN A 12 8.49 -2.82 -1.68
N GLY A 13 7.45 -2.02 -1.91
CA GLY A 13 6.67 -1.98 -3.15
C GLY A 13 5.74 -3.19 -3.36
N LYS A 14 5.99 -4.33 -2.69
CA LYS A 14 5.14 -5.53 -2.74
C LYS A 14 5.15 -6.30 -1.42
N VAL A 15 4.04 -6.94 -1.09
CA VAL A 15 3.89 -7.78 0.11
C VAL A 15 3.14 -9.06 -0.24
N ARG A 16 3.68 -10.20 0.23
CA ARG A 16 2.99 -11.48 0.15
C ARG A 16 2.21 -11.71 1.44
N THR A 17 0.90 -11.93 1.33
CA THR A 17 0.02 -12.15 2.47
C THR A 17 -1.16 -13.06 2.10
N THR A 18 -2.12 -13.28 2.99
CA THR A 18 -3.33 -14.05 2.65
C THR A 18 -4.25 -13.22 1.76
N GLU A 19 -5.01 -13.88 0.88
CA GLU A 19 -5.92 -13.19 -0.05
C GLU A 19 -6.89 -12.24 0.67
N ALA A 20 -7.44 -12.68 1.80
CA ALA A 20 -8.34 -11.87 2.62
C ALA A 20 -7.67 -10.58 3.15
N LYS A 21 -6.40 -10.67 3.57
CA LYS A 21 -5.64 -9.51 4.06
C LYS A 21 -5.30 -8.55 2.92
N ALA A 22 -4.89 -9.08 1.76
CA ALA A 22 -4.61 -8.26 0.57
C ALA A 22 -5.86 -7.48 0.12
N ARG A 23 -7.03 -8.14 0.08
CA ARG A 23 -8.31 -7.50 -0.27
C ARG A 23 -8.68 -6.37 0.70
N ARG A 24 -8.46 -6.57 2.01
CA ARG A 24 -8.69 -5.52 3.02
C ARG A 24 -7.66 -4.39 2.97
N LEU A 25 -6.42 -4.67 2.55
CA LEU A 25 -5.37 -3.66 2.46
C LEU A 25 -5.60 -2.69 1.30
N ARG A 26 -6.15 -3.16 0.17
CA ARG A 26 -6.37 -2.36 -1.04
C ARG A 26 -7.04 -1.00 -0.80
N PRO A 27 -8.25 -0.90 -0.19
CA PRO A 27 -8.90 0.40 0.01
C PRO A 27 -8.11 1.34 0.92
N LEU A 28 -7.39 0.79 1.90
CA LEU A 28 -6.53 1.58 2.78
C LEU A 28 -5.32 2.15 2.01
N ALA A 29 -4.62 1.30 1.26
CA ALA A 29 -3.47 1.70 0.47
C ALA A 29 -3.85 2.73 -0.60
N GLU A 30 -4.97 2.53 -1.30
CA GLU A 30 -5.46 3.47 -2.31
C GLU A 30 -5.82 4.84 -1.72
N LYS A 31 -6.46 4.86 -0.54
CA LYS A 31 -6.78 6.11 0.16
C LYS A 31 -5.50 6.84 0.58
N LEU A 32 -4.51 6.13 1.11
CA LEU A 32 -3.24 6.74 1.53
C LEU A 32 -2.47 7.33 0.36
N ILE A 33 -2.38 6.63 -0.78
CA ILE A 33 -1.77 7.16 -2.01
C ILE A 33 -2.54 8.39 -2.49
N THR A 34 -3.88 8.34 -2.50
CA THR A 34 -4.72 9.47 -2.92
C THR A 34 -4.53 10.70 -2.03
N THR A 35 -4.43 10.50 -0.71
CA THR A 35 -4.12 11.59 0.22
C THR A 35 -2.71 12.13 -0.04
N ALA A 36 -1.71 11.25 -0.25
CA ALA A 36 -0.34 11.65 -0.51
C ALA A 36 -0.18 12.47 -1.81
N LYS A 37 -0.97 12.16 -2.85
CA LYS A 37 -1.02 12.95 -4.10
C LYS A 37 -1.37 14.43 -3.89
N LYS A 38 -2.09 14.79 -2.81
CA LYS A 38 -2.41 16.19 -2.51
C LYS A 38 -1.17 17.02 -2.13
N GLY A 39 -0.13 16.38 -1.59
CA GLY A 39 1.16 17.01 -1.31
C GLY A 39 1.21 18.04 -0.18
N ASP A 40 0.09 18.44 0.43
CA ASP A 40 0.04 19.47 1.46
C ASP A 40 0.42 18.97 2.89
N LEU A 41 0.64 19.91 3.82
CA LEU A 41 0.98 19.60 5.21
C LEU A 41 -0.13 18.82 5.92
N ALA A 42 -1.39 19.11 5.59
CA ALA A 42 -2.55 18.45 6.17
C ALA A 42 -2.61 16.97 5.78
N ALA A 43 -2.38 16.66 4.50
CA ALA A 43 -2.27 15.31 3.96
C ALA A 43 -1.12 14.55 4.61
N ARG A 44 0.04 15.19 4.78
CA ARG A 44 1.18 14.58 5.47
C ARG A 44 0.82 14.20 6.91
N ARG A 45 0.13 15.08 7.64
CA ARG A 45 -0.36 14.79 9.02
C ARG A 45 -1.40 13.67 9.04
N GLN A 46 -2.32 13.64 8.09
CA GLN A 46 -3.32 12.56 7.96
C GLN A 46 -2.66 11.20 7.69
N VAL A 47 -1.65 11.15 6.83
CA VAL A 47 -0.90 9.93 6.55
C VAL A 47 -0.10 9.49 7.79
N MET A 48 0.55 10.42 8.50
CA MET A 48 1.27 10.11 9.75
C MET A 48 0.37 9.58 10.88
N ALA A 49 -0.92 9.92 10.88
CA ALA A 49 -1.89 9.32 11.80
C ALA A 49 -2.17 7.84 11.47
N SER A 50 -1.84 7.40 10.25
CA SER A 50 -2.04 6.03 9.76
C SER A 50 -0.76 5.20 9.76
N ILE A 51 0.37 5.81 9.39
CA ILE A 51 1.70 5.21 9.28
C ILE A 51 2.64 5.91 10.27
N ALA A 52 3.25 5.14 11.18
CA ALA A 52 4.12 5.71 12.21
C ALA A 52 5.53 5.97 11.67
N ASN A 53 6.01 5.17 10.72
CA ASN A 53 7.36 5.27 10.20
C ASN A 53 7.52 6.48 9.24
N LYS A 54 8.29 7.49 9.68
CA LYS A 54 8.55 8.71 8.91
C LYS A 54 9.27 8.46 7.59
N ASN A 55 10.13 7.44 7.50
CA ASN A 55 10.84 7.11 6.27
C ASN A 55 9.86 6.62 5.20
N VAL A 56 8.92 5.77 5.59
CA VAL A 56 7.86 5.29 4.69
C VAL A 56 6.95 6.44 4.25
N VAL A 57 6.62 7.36 5.15
CA VAL A 57 5.87 8.57 4.77
C VAL A 57 6.68 9.43 3.80
N HIS A 58 7.99 9.55 3.98
CA HIS A 58 8.85 10.26 3.04
C HIS A 58 8.77 9.63 1.65
N THR A 59 9.09 8.34 1.52
CA THR A 59 9.02 7.57 0.27
C THR A 59 7.65 7.64 -0.39
N LEU A 60 6.57 7.59 0.39
CA LEU A 60 5.21 7.71 -0.14
C LEU A 60 4.97 9.05 -0.84
N PHE A 61 5.49 10.16 -0.29
CA PHE A 61 5.31 11.50 -0.86
C PHE A 61 6.34 11.87 -1.93
N THR A 62 7.56 11.34 -1.86
CA THR A 62 8.65 11.71 -2.80
C THR A 62 8.75 10.78 -3.99
N GLU A 63 8.42 9.49 -3.83
CA GLU A 63 8.59 8.50 -4.89
C GLU A 63 7.25 7.96 -5.39
N ILE A 64 6.37 7.52 -4.47
CA ILE A 64 5.15 6.81 -4.87
C ILE A 64 4.06 7.77 -5.38
N ALA A 65 3.76 8.84 -4.65
CA ALA A 65 2.69 9.77 -5.02
C ALA A 65 2.92 10.48 -6.36
N PRO A 66 4.14 10.99 -6.68
CA PRO A 66 4.40 11.63 -7.97
C PRO A 66 4.23 10.67 -9.16
N ARG A 67 4.60 9.38 -9.00
CA ARG A 67 4.41 8.36 -10.04
C ARG A 67 2.95 8.16 -10.43
N PHE A 68 2.01 8.46 -9.54
CA PHE A 68 0.58 8.29 -9.77
C PHE A 68 -0.16 9.60 -10.00
N GLU A 69 0.53 10.72 -10.23
CA GLU A 69 -0.07 12.03 -10.41
C GLU A 69 -1.18 12.01 -11.48
N LYS A 70 -0.87 11.44 -12.65
CA LYS A 70 -1.78 11.33 -13.81
C LYS A 70 -2.82 10.21 -13.69
N ARG A 71 -2.70 9.32 -12.70
CA ARG A 71 -3.57 8.14 -12.55
C ARG A 71 -4.69 8.41 -11.55
N ASN A 72 -5.94 8.17 -11.96
CA ASN A 72 -7.11 8.33 -11.11
C ASN A 72 -7.58 6.97 -10.57
N GLY A 73 -6.85 6.43 -9.59
CA GLY A 73 -7.22 5.20 -8.88
C GLY A 73 -6.57 3.93 -9.41
N GLY A 74 -6.81 2.83 -8.69
CA GLY A 74 -6.25 1.51 -9.00
C GLY A 74 -4.71 1.50 -8.94
N TYR A 75 -4.13 1.98 -7.85
CA TYR A 75 -2.68 2.10 -7.66
C TYR A 75 -2.00 0.79 -7.23
N THR A 76 -2.80 -0.20 -6.82
CA THR A 76 -2.31 -1.48 -6.35
C THR A 76 -2.90 -2.62 -7.19
N ARG A 77 -2.13 -3.69 -7.32
CA ARG A 77 -2.53 -4.94 -7.98
C ARG A 77 -2.47 -6.08 -6.97
N ILE A 78 -3.44 -6.99 -7.04
CA ILE A 78 -3.45 -8.23 -6.26
C ILE A 78 -3.32 -9.40 -7.22
N THR A 79 -2.24 -10.16 -7.08
CA THR A 79 -1.98 -11.37 -7.85
C THR A 79 -2.12 -12.57 -6.93
N LYS A 80 -3.02 -13.51 -7.28
CA LYS A 80 -3.18 -14.74 -6.52
C LYS A 80 -1.95 -15.62 -6.69
N VAL A 81 -1.51 -16.25 -5.61
CA VAL A 81 -0.40 -17.22 -5.64
C VAL A 81 -0.86 -18.53 -5.02
N GLY A 82 -0.07 -19.59 -5.23
CA GLY A 82 -0.37 -20.91 -4.68
C GLY A 82 -0.61 -20.87 -3.16
N PRO A 83 -1.47 -21.76 -2.64
CA PRO A 83 -1.85 -21.77 -1.23
C PRO A 83 -0.63 -22.05 -0.34
N ARG A 84 -0.72 -21.59 0.91
CA ARG A 84 0.36 -21.79 1.89
C ARG A 84 0.46 -23.27 2.27
N LYS A 85 1.67 -23.82 2.24
CA LYS A 85 1.95 -25.17 2.73
C LYS A 85 1.73 -25.23 4.25
N GLY A 86 0.94 -26.20 4.71
CA GLY A 86 0.62 -26.42 6.12
C GLY A 86 -0.87 -26.25 6.40
N ASP A 87 -1.42 -25.06 6.15
CA ASP A 87 -2.83 -24.73 6.44
C ASP A 87 -3.69 -24.50 5.19
N ASN A 88 -3.11 -24.68 3.99
CA ASN A 88 -3.76 -24.47 2.70
C ASN A 88 -4.43 -23.10 2.55
N ALA A 89 -3.95 -22.08 3.28
CA ALA A 89 -4.54 -20.76 3.23
C ALA A 89 -4.33 -20.12 1.84
N PRO A 90 -5.35 -19.48 1.24
CA PRO A 90 -5.19 -18.81 -0.05
C PRO A 90 -4.30 -17.58 0.13
N MET A 91 -3.24 -17.53 -0.68
CA MET A 91 -2.22 -16.48 -0.62
C MET A 91 -2.33 -15.56 -1.83
N ALA A 92 -1.92 -14.30 -1.63
CA ALA A 92 -1.84 -13.31 -2.69
C ALA A 92 -0.62 -12.41 -2.47
N VAL A 93 -0.11 -11.87 -3.56
CA VAL A 93 0.87 -10.78 -3.54
C VAL A 93 0.11 -9.50 -3.88
N ILE A 94 0.22 -8.50 -3.01
CA ILE A 94 -0.25 -7.15 -3.29
C ILE A 94 0.96 -6.27 -3.59
N GLU A 95 0.89 -5.52 -4.68
CA GLU A 95 1.99 -4.68 -5.16
C GLU A 95 1.49 -3.30 -5.57
N VAL A 96 2.34 -2.30 -5.40
CA VAL A 96 2.17 -0.97 -5.96
C VAL A 96 2.57 -1.04 -7.44
N ILE A 97 1.71 -0.55 -8.33
CA ILE A 97 1.94 -0.66 -9.77
C ILE A 97 3.15 0.21 -10.14
N ALA A 98 4.21 -0.41 -10.66
CA ALA A 98 5.12 0.25 -11.57
C ALA A 98 4.48 0.20 -12.96
N GLU A 99 4.44 1.30 -13.70
CA GLU A 99 3.81 1.41 -15.02
C GLU A 99 3.95 0.16 -15.90
#